data_AF-A0A7R8CVF2-F1
#
_entry.id   AF-A0A7R8CVF2-F1
#
_cell.length_a   1.000
_cell.length_b   1.000
_cell.length_c   1.000
_cell.angle_alpha   90.00
_cell.angle_beta   90.00
_cell.angle_gamma   90.00
#
_symmetry.space_group_name_H-M   'P 1'
#
loop_
_entity.id
_entity.type
_entity.pdbx_description
1 polymer ?
#
loop_
_entity_poly.entity_id
_entity_poly.type
_entity_poly.pdbx_seq_one_letter_code
_entity_poly.pdbx_strand_id
1 'polypeptide(L)'
;MSNYDVVLENGTKAHTCPSAMGYSFAAGTTDGPGEFDFTQGTNSSNTFWDFVSGLLVETSEEQKQCHYPKPILLNTGKMNKPYMWHPNVIDTQVLKIGQVIVAAVPGEFTTMSGRRMRKSYQKSYFRC
;
A
#
# COMPACT_ATOMS: atom_id res chain seq x y z
N MET A 1 -3.44 -8.16 -2.38
CA MET A 1 -4.26 -8.43 -1.19
C MET A 1 -5.27 -7.30 -1.03
N SER A 2 -6.35 -7.30 -1.82
CA SER A 2 -7.37 -6.23 -1.82
C SER A 2 -8.60 -6.53 -0.96
N ASN A 3 -8.69 -7.74 -0.40
CA ASN A 3 -9.80 -8.21 0.43
C ASN A 3 -9.25 -9.13 1.53
N TYR A 4 -8.77 -8.53 2.63
CA TYR A 4 -8.14 -9.24 3.74
C TYR A 4 -8.42 -8.51 5.06
N ASP A 5 -8.94 -9.26 6.04
CA ASP A 5 -9.19 -8.77 7.40
C ASP A 5 -7.94 -8.86 8.27
N VAL A 6 -7.64 -7.77 8.98
CA VAL A 6 -6.51 -7.65 9.89
C VAL A 6 -7.01 -7.43 11.30
N VAL A 7 -6.57 -8.25 12.24
CA VAL A 7 -6.80 -8.04 13.68
C VAL A 7 -5.67 -7.16 14.21
N LEU A 8 -6.01 -6.00 14.74
CA LEU A 8 -5.07 -5.06 15.34
C LEU A 8 -4.69 -5.50 16.76
N GLU A 9 -3.60 -4.94 17.31
CA GLU A 9 -3.10 -5.30 18.64
C GLU A 9 -4.11 -5.06 19.78
N ASN A 10 -5.02 -4.09 19.59
CA ASN A 10 -6.11 -3.78 20.52
C ASN A 10 -7.36 -4.67 20.33
N GLY A 11 -7.30 -5.67 19.42
CA GLY A 11 -8.40 -6.59 19.13
C GLY A 11 -9.43 -6.07 18.13
N THR A 12 -9.35 -4.82 17.67
CA THR A 12 -10.27 -4.33 16.64
C THR A 12 -9.91 -4.91 15.27
N LYS A 13 -10.91 -5.01 14.40
CA LYS A 13 -10.70 -5.48 13.01
C LYS A 13 -10.56 -4.28 12.08
N ALA A 14 -9.58 -4.35 11.19
CA ALA A 14 -9.42 -3.47 10.05
C ALA A 14 -9.48 -4.29 8.75
N HIS A 15 -9.77 -3.64 7.64
CA HIS A 15 -9.85 -4.28 6.33
C HIS A 15 -8.87 -3.62 5.35
N THR A 16 -8.24 -4.42 4.50
CA THR A 16 -7.38 -3.90 3.43
C THR A 16 -8.20 -3.30 2.29
N CYS A 17 -7.63 -2.34 1.56
CA CYS A 17 -8.33 -1.63 0.50
C CYS A 17 -7.92 -2.14 -0.89
N PRO A 18 -8.77 -2.01 -1.91
CA PRO A 18 -8.33 -2.04 -3.30
C PRO A 18 -7.20 -1.04 -3.54
N SER A 19 -6.25 -1.37 -4.42
CA SER A 19 -5.03 -0.58 -4.60
C SER A 19 -5.31 0.84 -5.09
N ALA A 20 -4.62 1.81 -4.53
CA ALA A 20 -4.64 3.20 -4.99
C ALA A 20 -3.32 3.89 -4.65
N MET A 21 -2.87 4.76 -5.55
CA MET A 21 -1.69 5.60 -5.37
C MET A 21 -2.11 7.01 -4.98
N GLY A 22 -1.42 7.58 -3.99
CA GLY A 22 -1.74 8.91 -3.47
C GLY A 22 -1.04 10.02 -4.22
N TYR A 23 -1.38 11.29 -3.94
CA TYR A 23 -0.74 12.45 -4.56
C TYR A 23 0.78 12.45 -4.44
N SER A 24 1.31 12.16 -3.25
CA SER A 24 2.77 12.13 -3.03
C SER A 24 3.49 11.01 -3.78
N PHE A 25 2.80 10.08 -4.44
CA PHE A 25 3.44 9.14 -5.38
C PHE A 25 4.07 9.90 -6.56
N ALA A 26 3.38 10.91 -7.10
CA ALA A 26 3.86 11.70 -8.21
C ALA A 26 4.98 12.69 -7.83
N ALA A 27 5.25 12.88 -6.53
CA ALA A 27 6.34 13.72 -6.03
C ALA A 27 7.73 13.06 -6.14
N GLY A 28 7.78 11.73 -6.35
CA GLY A 28 9.02 10.97 -6.31
C GLY A 28 9.71 11.05 -4.94
N THR A 29 11.03 10.91 -4.94
CA THR A 29 11.87 10.99 -3.74
C THR A 29 13.03 11.97 -3.94
N THR A 30 13.87 12.14 -2.93
CA THR A 30 15.13 12.90 -3.07
C THR A 30 16.13 12.21 -4.00
N ASP A 31 16.01 10.90 -4.17
CA ASP A 31 16.89 10.10 -5.04
C ASP A 31 16.42 10.12 -6.51
N GLY A 32 15.19 10.58 -6.75
CA GLY A 32 14.57 10.70 -8.06
C GLY A 32 13.30 11.55 -7.94
N PRO A 33 13.38 12.87 -8.18
CA PRO A 33 12.22 13.74 -8.04
C PRO A 33 11.17 13.42 -9.09
N GLY A 34 9.91 13.60 -8.71
CA GLY A 34 8.79 13.46 -9.62
C GLY A 34 8.62 14.65 -10.56
N GLU A 35 7.53 14.63 -11.32
CA GLU A 35 7.17 15.70 -12.26
C GLU A 35 6.01 16.55 -11.70
N PHE A 36 5.70 17.67 -12.37
CA PHE A 36 4.51 18.50 -12.14
C PHE A 36 4.35 19.10 -10.72
N ASP A 37 5.45 19.33 -10.00
CA ASP A 37 5.50 20.07 -8.73
C ASP A 37 4.68 19.44 -7.58
N PHE A 38 4.48 18.12 -7.62
CA PHE A 38 3.94 17.38 -6.49
C PHE A 38 4.96 17.35 -5.33
N THR A 39 4.46 17.41 -4.10
CA THR A 39 5.29 17.37 -2.89
C THR A 39 5.03 16.10 -2.07
N GLN A 40 6.06 15.64 -1.36
CA GLN A 40 5.91 14.55 -0.40
C GLN A 40 5.17 15.04 0.86
N GLY A 41 4.39 14.18 1.49
CA GLY A 41 3.63 14.51 2.71
C GLY A 41 2.30 15.24 2.45
N THR A 42 1.83 15.28 1.21
CA THR A 42 0.55 15.88 0.85
C THR A 42 -0.62 15.05 1.39
N ASN A 43 -1.42 15.65 2.28
CA ASN A 43 -2.63 15.06 2.86
C ASN A 43 -3.94 15.73 2.38
N SER A 44 -3.85 16.61 1.39
CA SER A 44 -4.99 17.30 0.76
C SER A 44 -4.97 17.08 -0.75
N SER A 45 -6.13 16.92 -1.38
CA SER A 45 -6.22 16.89 -2.85
C SER A 45 -6.37 18.30 -3.44
N ASN A 46 -6.33 18.41 -4.77
CA ASN A 46 -6.75 19.63 -5.45
C ASN A 46 -7.66 19.31 -6.64
N THR A 47 -8.56 20.25 -6.94
CA THR A 47 -9.64 20.06 -7.92
C THR A 47 -9.13 19.74 -9.33
N PHE A 48 -7.95 20.26 -9.69
CA PHE A 48 -7.36 20.02 -11.01
C PHE A 48 -6.95 18.56 -11.18
N TRP A 49 -6.16 18.02 -10.27
CA TRP A 49 -5.70 16.63 -10.35
C TRP A 49 -6.80 15.62 -10.02
N ASP A 50 -7.77 15.98 -9.18
CA ASP A 50 -8.97 15.16 -8.97
C ASP A 50 -9.81 15.04 -10.25
N PHE A 51 -9.91 16.11 -11.05
CA PHE A 51 -10.57 16.06 -12.35
C PHE A 51 -9.80 15.19 -13.35
N VAL A 52 -8.49 15.41 -13.48
CA VAL A 52 -7.64 14.65 -14.42
C VAL A 52 -7.64 13.16 -14.10
N SER A 53 -7.52 12.80 -12.82
CA SER A 53 -7.60 11.41 -12.37
C SER A 53 -8.99 10.80 -12.55
N GLY A 54 -10.04 11.58 -12.31
CA GLY A 54 -11.44 11.18 -12.51
C GLY A 54 -11.79 10.83 -13.96
N LEU A 55 -11.10 11.42 -14.95
CA LEU A 55 -11.25 11.05 -16.36
C LEU A 55 -10.78 9.62 -16.65
N LEU A 56 -9.86 9.07 -15.83
CA LEU A 56 -9.42 7.69 -15.97
C LEU A 56 -10.41 6.74 -15.31
N VAL A 57 -10.62 6.90 -13.99
CA VAL A 57 -11.57 6.11 -13.19
C VAL A 57 -12.02 6.94 -11.99
N GLU A 58 -13.33 7.00 -11.76
CA GLU A 58 -13.91 7.65 -10.60
C GLU A 58 -13.50 6.96 -9.28
N THR A 59 -13.17 7.75 -8.26
CA THR A 59 -12.83 7.25 -6.93
C THR A 59 -14.05 7.36 -6.01
N SER A 60 -14.67 6.22 -5.70
CA SER A 60 -15.82 6.13 -4.78
C SER A 60 -15.47 6.60 -3.36
N GLU A 61 -16.46 7.16 -2.64
CA GLU A 61 -16.30 7.61 -1.26
C GLU A 61 -15.82 6.50 -0.31
N GLU A 62 -16.30 5.26 -0.49
CA GLU A 62 -15.83 4.10 0.28
C GLU A 62 -14.31 3.90 0.14
N GLN A 63 -13.77 4.11 -1.05
CA GLN A 63 -12.35 3.94 -1.32
C GLN A 63 -11.51 5.10 -0.78
N LYS A 64 -12.05 6.33 -0.81
CA LYS A 64 -11.43 7.48 -0.15
C LYS A 64 -11.36 7.27 1.37
N GLN A 65 -12.45 6.79 1.97
CA GLN A 65 -12.50 6.47 3.40
C GLN A 65 -11.53 5.34 3.77
N CYS A 66 -11.44 4.29 2.94
CA CYS A 66 -10.54 3.17 3.18
C CYS A 66 -9.06 3.60 3.17
N HIS A 67 -8.67 4.49 2.25
CA HIS A 67 -7.28 4.97 2.14
C HIS A 67 -6.96 6.16 3.05
N TYR A 68 -7.93 6.72 3.77
CA TYR A 68 -7.72 7.89 4.62
C TYR A 68 -6.54 7.67 5.58
N PRO A 69 -5.61 8.66 5.72
CA PRO A 69 -5.67 10.04 5.24
C PRO A 69 -5.06 10.29 3.85
N LYS A 70 -4.78 9.25 3.05
CA LYS A 70 -4.13 9.39 1.75
C LYS A 70 -5.09 10.00 0.70
N PRO A 71 -4.79 11.18 0.11
CA PRO A 71 -5.53 11.68 -1.04
C PRO A 71 -5.17 10.83 -2.27
N ILE A 72 -6.16 10.17 -2.88
CA ILE A 72 -5.96 9.25 -4.01
C ILE A 72 -5.75 10.07 -5.29
N LEU A 73 -4.63 9.84 -5.98
CA LEU A 73 -4.36 10.37 -7.32
C LEU A 73 -4.71 9.35 -8.41
N LEU A 74 -4.44 8.05 -8.19
CA LEU A 74 -4.74 7.00 -9.17
C LEU A 74 -5.45 5.83 -8.49
N ASN A 75 -6.70 5.58 -8.88
CA ASN A 75 -7.50 4.45 -8.41
C ASN A 75 -7.21 3.16 -9.20
N THR A 76 -5.98 2.66 -9.07
CA THR A 76 -5.48 1.54 -9.89
C THR A 76 -6.19 0.23 -9.66
N GLY A 77 -6.78 0.00 -8.49
CA GLY A 77 -7.54 -1.21 -8.17
C GLY A 77 -8.87 -1.32 -8.92
N LYS A 78 -9.31 -0.23 -9.55
CA LYS A 78 -10.49 -0.18 -10.42
C LYS A 78 -10.13 0.04 -11.90
N MET A 79 -8.85 0.23 -12.21
CA MET A 79 -8.34 0.38 -13.57
C MET A 79 -8.00 -0.98 -14.18
N ASN A 80 -8.89 -1.48 -15.04
CA ASN A 80 -8.79 -2.83 -15.62
C ASN A 80 -8.57 -2.85 -17.15
N LYS A 81 -8.37 -1.68 -17.78
CA LYS A 81 -8.17 -1.56 -19.23
C LYS A 81 -6.78 -1.00 -19.56
N PRO A 82 -6.03 -1.58 -20.52
CA PRO A 82 -6.32 -2.82 -21.24
C PRO A 82 -6.20 -4.08 -20.37
N TYR A 83 -5.52 -3.97 -19.23
CA TYR A 83 -5.34 -5.03 -18.22
C TYR A 83 -5.50 -4.43 -16.82
N MET A 84 -5.44 -5.25 -15.77
CA MET A 84 -5.37 -4.76 -14.39
C MET A 84 -4.09 -3.95 -14.18
N TRP A 85 -4.22 -2.70 -13.74
CA TRP A 85 -3.08 -1.80 -13.49
C TRP A 85 -2.31 -2.14 -12.22
N HIS A 86 -2.93 -2.84 -11.27
CA HIS A 86 -2.29 -3.35 -10.08
C HIS A 86 -2.76 -4.77 -9.76
N PRO A 87 -1.88 -5.63 -9.21
CA PRO A 87 -2.23 -7.00 -8.86
C PRO A 87 -3.15 -7.08 -7.64
N ASN A 88 -4.20 -7.89 -7.73
CA ASN A 88 -5.08 -8.21 -6.60
C ASN A 88 -4.58 -9.39 -5.77
N VAL A 89 -3.98 -10.38 -6.44
CA VAL A 89 -3.35 -11.56 -5.84
C VAL A 89 -1.87 -11.27 -5.65
N ILE A 90 -1.34 -11.56 -4.46
CA ILE A 90 0.04 -11.27 -4.09
C ILE A 90 0.61 -12.50 -3.39
N ASP A 91 1.80 -12.93 -3.80
CA ASP A 91 2.49 -14.07 -3.20
C ASP A 91 3.11 -13.70 -1.85
N THR A 92 2.94 -14.57 -0.87
CA THR A 92 3.65 -14.48 0.41
C THR A 92 4.33 -15.82 0.66
N GLN A 93 5.63 -15.79 0.95
CA GLN A 93 6.41 -17.01 1.12
C GLN A 93 7.43 -16.84 2.24
N VAL A 94 7.59 -17.90 3.03
CA VAL A 94 8.57 -17.99 4.10
C VAL A 94 9.33 -19.30 3.98
N LEU A 95 10.65 -19.23 3.94
CA LEU A 95 11.53 -20.39 3.99
C LEU A 95 12.25 -20.44 5.33
N LYS A 96 12.25 -21.61 5.98
CA LYS A 96 13.03 -21.87 7.19
C LYS A 96 14.13 -22.88 6.89
N ILE A 97 15.38 -22.48 7.10
CA ILE A 97 16.57 -23.31 6.87
C ILE A 97 17.31 -23.41 8.21
N GLY A 98 17.09 -24.51 8.94
CA GLY A 98 17.58 -24.66 10.31
C GLY A 98 17.07 -23.54 11.22
N GLN A 99 17.98 -22.69 11.68
CA GLN A 99 17.74 -21.51 12.53
C GLN A 99 17.57 -20.20 11.74
N VAL A 100 17.57 -20.23 10.41
CA VAL A 100 17.41 -19.05 9.55
C VAL A 100 15.99 -19.01 8.98
N ILE A 101 15.39 -17.82 8.94
CA ILE A 101 14.12 -17.56 8.26
C ILE A 101 14.35 -16.52 7.17
N VAL A 102 13.88 -16.83 5.96
CA VAL A 102 13.85 -15.93 4.81
C VAL A 102 12.39 -15.68 4.45
N ALA A 103 11.91 -14.46 4.63
CA ALA A 103 10.58 -14.04 4.23
C ALA A 103 10.66 -13.30 2.89
N ALA A 104 10.08 -13.86 1.84
CA ALA A 104 9.96 -13.22 0.53
C ALA A 104 8.80 -12.22 0.60
N VAL A 105 9.14 -10.93 0.71
CA VAL A 105 8.15 -9.86 0.82
C VAL A 105 7.86 -9.25 -0.55
N PRO A 106 6.58 -9.13 -0.94
CA PRO A 106 6.16 -8.62 -2.24
C PRO A 106 6.05 -7.09 -2.24
N GLY A 107 7.15 -6.39 -1.99
CA GLY A 107 7.21 -4.94 -2.02
C GLY A 107 8.36 -4.33 -1.23
N GLU A 108 8.34 -3.01 -1.11
CA GLU A 108 9.40 -2.23 -0.47
C GLU A 108 9.04 -1.91 0.98
N PHE A 109 9.58 -2.71 1.90
CA PHE A 109 9.34 -2.50 3.33
C PHE A 109 10.21 -1.36 3.86
N THR A 110 9.57 -0.38 4.50
CA THR A 110 10.31 0.61 5.28
C THR A 110 11.04 -0.05 6.46
N THR A 111 12.05 0.63 6.97
CA THR A 111 12.89 0.16 8.08
C THR A 111 12.07 -0.36 9.27
N MET A 112 11.04 0.38 9.68
CA MET A 112 10.24 -0.01 10.84
C MET A 112 9.24 -1.13 10.53
N SER A 113 8.66 -1.16 9.34
CA SER A 113 7.80 -2.28 8.91
C SER A 113 8.59 -3.60 8.88
N GLY A 114 9.80 -3.59 8.30
CA GLY A 114 10.68 -4.76 8.28
C GLY A 114 11.11 -5.23 9.67
N ARG A 115 11.48 -4.29 10.57
CA ARG A 115 11.85 -4.62 11.96
C ARG A 115 10.68 -5.25 12.74
N ARG A 116 9.47 -4.71 12.61
CA ARG A 116 8.26 -5.27 13.25
C ARG A 116 7.96 -6.68 12.77
N MET A 117 8.01 -6.89 11.44
CA MET A 117 7.81 -8.20 10.84
C MET A 117 8.85 -9.21 11.31
N ARG A 118 10.14 -8.87 11.30
CA ARG A 118 11.23 -9.74 11.79
C ARG A 118 11.01 -10.15 13.25
N LYS A 119 10.62 -9.20 14.12
CA LYS A 119 10.34 -9.50 15.53
C LYS A 119 9.15 -10.46 15.70
N SER A 120 8.11 -10.31 14.87
CA SER A 120 6.96 -11.22 14.85
C SER A 120 7.38 -12.65 14.46
N TYR A 121 8.15 -12.81 13.38
CA TYR A 121 8.68 -14.12 12.97
C TYR A 121 9.57 -14.75 14.05
N GLN A 122 10.44 -13.97 14.67
CA GLN A 122 11.28 -14.47 15.76
C GLN A 122 10.45 -14.99 16.92
N LYS A 123 9.41 -14.26 17.33
CA LYS A 123 8.49 -14.69 18.40
C LYS A 123 7.69 -15.94 18.02
N SER A 124 7.31 -16.11 16.75
CA SER A 124 6.47 -17.22 16.30
C SER A 124 7.24 -18.51 16.02
N TYR A 125 8.48 -18.41 15.52
CA TYR A 125 9.24 -19.58 15.05
C TYR A 125 10.40 -20.03 15.94
N PHE A 126 10.85 -19.16 16.87
CA PHE A 126 12.00 -19.42 17.74
C PHE A 126 11.69 -19.26 19.22
N ARG A 127 10.42 -19.33 19.61
CA ARG A 127 10.05 -19.38 21.01
C ARG A 127 10.33 -20.76 21.57
N CYS A 128 11.21 -20.82 22.58
CA CYS A 128 11.13 -21.81 23.65
C CYS A 128 10.03 -21.39 24.63
#